data_AF-A0A6A3B6B6-F1
#
_entry.id   AF-A0A6A3B6B6-F1
#
_cell.length_a   1.000
_cell.length_b   1.000
_cell.length_c   1.000
_cell.angle_alpha   90.00
_cell.angle_beta   90.00
_cell.angle_gamma   90.00
#
_symmetry.space_group_name_H-M   'P 1'
#
loop_
_entity.id
_entity.type
_entity.pdbx_description
1 polymer ?
#
loop_
_entity_poly.entity_id
_entity_poly.type
_entity_poly.pdbx_seq_one_letter_code
_entity_poly.pdbx_strand_id
1 'polypeptide(L)'
;MTRIRVKYGLGCYILSVEDGDVSLKLLGACESCPSSTTTMKMGIERVLKENFGDAVKEIRQVYDDVVKETTVEAVNRHLDILRPTIKNYGGSVEVFSIDGGECVVNYTGPESIGSGIKAAIKEKFPDITNILLTS
;
A
#
# COMPACT_ATOMS: atom_id res chain seq x y z
N MET A 1 3.83 21.44 -12.73
CA MET A 1 2.91 20.68 -11.85
C MET A 1 1.85 21.63 -11.31
N THR A 2 0.59 21.49 -11.77
CA THR A 2 -0.51 22.38 -11.39
C THR A 2 -1.24 21.77 -10.18
N ARG A 3 -1.46 22.58 -9.13
CA ARG A 3 -2.12 22.13 -7.90
C ARG A 3 -3.57 22.60 -7.88
N ILE A 4 -4.50 21.65 -7.81
CA ILE A 4 -5.94 21.94 -7.76
C ILE A 4 -6.48 21.58 -6.37
N ARG A 5 -7.26 22.50 -5.79
CA ARG A 5 -8.00 22.26 -4.54
C ARG A 5 -9.47 22.01 -4.86
N VAL A 6 -9.99 20.87 -4.41
CA VAL A 6 -11.40 20.52 -4.57
C VAL A 6 -12.18 20.95 -3.33
N LYS A 7 -13.49 21.17 -3.47
CA LYS A 7 -14.44 21.73 -2.49
C LYS A 7 -14.51 21.06 -1.10
N TYR A 8 -13.67 20.06 -0.81
CA TYR A 8 -13.59 19.35 0.47
C TYR A 8 -12.22 19.47 1.17
N GLY A 9 -11.35 20.40 0.75
CA GLY A 9 -10.05 20.64 1.39
C GLY A 9 -8.96 19.58 1.07
N LEU A 10 -9.34 18.52 0.35
CA LEU A 10 -8.44 17.51 -0.19
C LEU A 10 -7.77 18.02 -1.48
N GLY A 11 -6.46 17.77 -1.59
CA GLY A 11 -5.64 18.23 -2.71
C GLY A 11 -5.35 17.13 -3.72
N CYS A 12 -5.15 17.53 -4.97
CA CYS A 12 -4.56 16.67 -6.00
C CYS A 12 -3.54 17.47 -6.81
N TYR A 13 -2.64 16.76 -7.47
CA TYR A 13 -1.71 17.33 -8.44
C TYR A 13 -1.97 16.76 -9.82
N ILE A 14 -1.91 17.63 -10.84
CA ILE A 14 -1.82 17.19 -12.23
C ILE A 14 -0.36 16.87 -12.56
N LEU A 15 -0.13 15.66 -13.04
CA LEU A 15 1.17 15.14 -13.47
C LEU A 15 1.41 15.46 -14.94
N SER A 16 0.46 15.13 -15.82
CA SER A 16 0.53 15.39 -17.26
C SER A 16 -0.85 15.67 -17.85
N VAL A 17 -0.86 16.36 -18.99
CA VAL A 17 -2.04 16.58 -19.83
C VAL A 17 -1.63 16.34 -21.28
N GLU A 18 -2.22 15.34 -21.93
CA GLU A 18 -1.85 14.92 -23.29
C GLU A 18 -3.13 14.61 -24.07
N ASP A 19 -3.37 15.27 -25.21
CA ASP A 19 -4.53 15.05 -26.09
C ASP A 19 -5.93 15.08 -25.41
N GLY A 20 -6.04 15.72 -24.25
CA GLY A 20 -7.25 15.81 -23.44
C GLY A 20 -7.36 14.73 -22.35
N ASP A 21 -6.38 13.85 -22.23
CA ASP A 21 -6.17 12.95 -21.10
C ASP A 21 -5.44 13.69 -19.97
N VAL A 22 -6.04 13.71 -18.78
CA VAL A 22 -5.46 14.35 -17.59
C VAL A 22 -5.02 13.28 -16.60
N SER A 23 -3.72 13.20 -16.35
CA SER A 23 -3.13 12.34 -15.33
C SER A 23 -2.98 13.10 -14.02
N LEU A 24 -3.56 12.58 -12.94
CA LEU A 24 -3.50 13.22 -11.63
C LEU A 24 -3.17 12.26 -10.50
N LYS A 25 -2.59 12.80 -9.43
CA LYS A 25 -2.31 12.12 -8.17
C LYS A 25 -3.14 12.73 -7.05
N LEU A 26 -3.94 11.91 -6.36
CA LEU A 26 -4.66 12.32 -5.15
C LEU A 26 -3.71 12.40 -3.96
N LEU A 27 -3.98 13.30 -3.01
CA LEU A 27 -3.19 13.46 -1.79
C LEU A 27 -4.01 13.12 -0.55
N GLY A 28 -3.35 12.56 0.46
CA GLY A 28 -3.92 12.35 1.80
C GLY A 28 -4.71 11.05 1.92
N ALA A 29 -5.68 10.99 2.85
CA ALA A 29 -6.41 9.76 3.18
C ALA A 29 -7.16 9.11 2.01
N CYS A 30 -7.44 9.86 0.95
CA CYS A 30 -8.05 9.34 -0.27
C CYS A 30 -7.06 8.57 -1.16
N GLU A 31 -5.76 8.62 -0.92
CA GLU A 31 -4.78 7.78 -1.62
C GLU A 31 -4.93 6.30 -1.26
N SER A 32 -5.28 6.02 0.01
CA SER A 32 -5.27 4.67 0.59
C SER A 32 -6.65 4.03 0.78
N CYS A 33 -7.74 4.76 0.49
CA CYS A 33 -9.12 4.28 0.70
C CYS A 33 -9.88 4.13 -0.64
N PRO A 34 -10.14 2.90 -1.12
CA PRO A 34 -10.72 2.66 -2.45
C PRO A 34 -12.16 3.18 -2.63
N SER A 35 -12.90 3.40 -1.55
CA SER A 35 -14.24 4.02 -1.62
C SER A 35 -14.17 5.54 -1.78
N SER A 36 -13.13 6.18 -1.24
CA SER A 36 -12.95 7.63 -1.31
C SER A 36 -12.28 8.09 -2.61
N THR A 37 -11.41 7.25 -3.20
CA THR A 37 -10.78 7.52 -4.50
C THR A 37 -11.81 7.74 -5.61
N THR A 38 -12.83 6.87 -5.69
CA THR A 38 -13.84 6.91 -6.76
C THR A 38 -14.67 8.19 -6.73
N THR A 39 -15.21 8.55 -5.56
CA THR A 39 -16.00 9.78 -5.39
C THR A 39 -15.17 11.03 -5.65
N MET A 40 -13.91 11.03 -5.23
CA MET A 40 -13.00 12.16 -5.42
C MET A 40 -12.63 12.34 -6.90
N LYS A 41 -12.30 11.23 -7.60
CA LYS A 41 -12.03 11.25 -9.05
C LYS A 41 -13.20 11.86 -9.82
N MET A 42 -14.43 11.43 -9.54
CA MET A 42 -15.64 11.99 -10.17
C MET A 42 -15.81 13.49 -9.89
N GLY A 43 -15.55 13.94 -8.66
CA GLY A 43 -15.63 15.36 -8.31
C GLY A 43 -14.61 16.22 -9.07
N ILE A 44 -13.39 15.72 -9.24
CA ILE A 44 -12.34 16.40 -10.02
C ILE A 44 -12.70 16.43 -11.49
N GLU A 45 -13.19 15.32 -12.04
CA GLU A 45 -13.64 15.23 -13.43
C GLU A 45 -14.75 16.22 -13.74
N ARG A 46 -15.72 16.33 -12.85
CA ARG A 46 -16.79 17.32 -12.98
C ARG A 46 -16.24 18.75 -13.01
N VAL A 47 -15.38 19.12 -12.07
CA VAL A 47 -14.80 20.48 -12.01
C VAL A 47 -13.96 20.77 -13.26
N LEU A 48 -13.16 19.81 -13.73
CA LEU A 48 -12.34 20.00 -14.92
C LEU A 48 -13.21 20.13 -16.19
N LYS A 49 -14.23 19.28 -16.36
CA LYS A 49 -15.18 19.40 -17.47
C LYS A 49 -15.99 20.70 -17.41
N GLU A 50 -16.40 21.16 -16.22
CA GLU A 50 -17.08 22.46 -16.05
C GLU A 50 -16.21 23.66 -16.45
N ASN A 51 -14.88 23.60 -16.23
CA ASN A 51 -13.98 24.72 -16.52
C ASN A 51 -13.34 24.66 -17.92
N PHE A 52 -13.15 23.46 -18.47
CA PHE A 52 -12.39 23.24 -19.70
C PHE A 52 -13.19 22.57 -20.82
N GLY A 53 -14.45 22.19 -20.57
CA GLY A 53 -15.34 21.61 -21.58
C GLY A 53 -14.77 20.35 -22.25
N ASP A 54 -14.94 20.27 -23.57
CA ASP A 54 -14.52 19.13 -24.39
C ASP A 54 -12.99 18.97 -24.51
N ALA A 55 -12.21 19.92 -23.99
CA ALA A 55 -10.76 19.80 -23.93
C ALA A 55 -10.31 18.70 -22.94
N VAL A 56 -11.19 18.25 -22.04
CA VAL A 56 -10.92 17.16 -21.08
C VAL A 56 -11.74 15.92 -21.49
N LYS A 57 -11.06 14.95 -22.09
CA LYS A 57 -11.66 13.70 -22.57
C LYS A 57 -11.73 12.65 -21.47
N GLU A 58 -10.60 12.38 -20.84
CA GLU A 58 -10.47 11.32 -19.84
C GLU A 58 -9.61 11.78 -18.65
N ILE A 59 -9.93 11.27 -17.46
CA ILE A 59 -9.10 11.46 -16.28
C ILE A 59 -8.56 10.13 -15.80
N ARG A 60 -7.23 10.09 -15.67
CA ARG A 60 -6.48 8.95 -15.16
C ARG A 60 -5.92 9.29 -13.79
N GLN A 61 -6.33 8.51 -12.80
CA GLN A 61 -5.69 8.58 -11.49
C GLN A 61 -4.43 7.73 -11.58
N VAL A 62 -3.28 8.39 -11.45
CA VAL A 62 -1.99 7.72 -11.29
C VAL A 62 -1.81 7.49 -9.81
N TYR A 63 -1.71 6.22 -9.44
CA TYR A 63 -1.19 5.83 -8.14
C TYR A 63 0.34 5.86 -8.27
N ASP A 64 1.06 6.16 -7.19
CA ASP A 64 2.41 5.60 -7.17
C ASP A 64 2.18 4.09 -7.16
N ASP A 65 2.40 3.43 -8.30
CA ASP A 65 2.82 2.05 -8.32
C ASP A 65 4.19 2.02 -7.62
N VAL A 66 4.20 2.27 -6.31
CA VAL A 66 5.15 1.59 -5.45
C VAL A 66 4.71 0.15 -5.59
N VAL A 67 5.37 -0.59 -6.48
CA VAL A 67 5.50 -2.03 -6.31
C VAL A 67 5.78 -2.17 -4.82
N LYS A 68 4.81 -2.69 -4.06
CA LYS A 68 5.04 -3.06 -2.66
C LYS A 68 5.98 -4.26 -2.74
N GLU A 69 7.22 -4.04 -3.15
CA GLU A 69 8.28 -4.98 -2.88
C GLU A 69 8.19 -5.20 -1.38
N THR A 70 7.84 -6.42 -1.02
CA THR A 70 7.70 -6.78 0.38
C THR A 70 9.11 -6.76 0.93
N THR A 71 9.48 -5.62 1.51
CA THR A 71 10.82 -5.39 2.05
C THR A 71 10.94 -6.01 3.43
N VAL A 72 12.16 -6.41 3.79
CA VAL A 72 12.49 -6.98 5.10
C VAL A 72 12.06 -6.02 6.21
N GLU A 73 12.21 -4.71 6.01
CA GLU A 73 11.84 -3.66 6.94
C GLU A 73 10.32 -3.54 7.11
N ALA A 74 9.53 -3.75 6.05
CA ALA A 74 8.08 -3.72 6.14
C ALA A 74 7.56 -4.91 6.96
N VAL A 75 8.10 -6.11 6.73
CA VAL A 75 7.71 -7.31 7.47
C VAL A 75 8.17 -7.23 8.93
N ASN A 76 9.41 -6.79 9.19
CA ASN A 76 9.91 -6.60 10.55
C ASN A 76 9.05 -5.62 11.35
N ARG A 77 8.65 -4.48 10.75
CA ARG A 77 7.73 -3.53 11.39
C ARG A 77 6.38 -4.13 11.74
N HIS A 78 5.87 -5.05 10.92
CA HIS A 78 4.64 -5.76 11.24
C HIS A 78 4.82 -6.72 12.41
N LEU A 79 5.95 -7.46 12.42
CA LEU A 79 6.27 -8.41 13.47
C LEU A 79 6.56 -7.76 14.82
N ASP A 80 6.93 -6.47 14.87
CA ASP A 80 7.12 -5.73 16.14
C ASP A 80 5.90 -5.79 17.06
N ILE A 81 4.69 -5.89 16.51
CA ILE A 81 3.45 -6.03 17.29
C ILE A 81 3.34 -7.43 17.91
N LEU A 82 3.89 -8.46 17.27
CA LEU A 82 3.82 -9.86 17.69
C LEU A 82 5.00 -10.27 18.59
N ARG A 83 6.15 -9.60 18.47
CA ARG A 83 7.36 -9.86 19.26
C ARG A 83 7.12 -9.95 20.78
N PRO A 84 6.33 -9.07 21.42
CA PRO A 84 6.07 -9.16 22.86
C PRO A 84 5.37 -10.47 23.23
N THR A 85 4.36 -10.87 22.45
CA THR A 85 3.61 -12.11 22.66
C THR A 85 4.50 -13.31 22.46
N ILE A 86 5.29 -13.34 21.38
CA ILE A 86 6.21 -14.43 21.07
C ILE A 86 7.26 -14.58 22.19
N LYS A 87 7.80 -13.47 22.69
CA LYS A 87 8.73 -13.45 23.82
C LYS A 87 8.11 -13.97 25.12
N ASN A 88 6.84 -13.65 25.37
CA ASN A 88 6.10 -14.19 26.53
C ASN A 88 5.94 -15.71 26.47
N TYR A 89 5.86 -16.28 25.26
CA TYR A 89 5.86 -17.74 25.04
C TYR A 89 7.28 -18.34 24.98
N GLY A 90 8.32 -17.58 25.33
CA GLY A 90 9.71 -18.05 25.32
C GLY A 90 10.33 -18.14 23.92
N GLY A 91 9.75 -17.46 22.93
CA GLY A 91 10.24 -17.45 21.56
C GLY A 91 10.87 -16.13 21.11
N SER A 92 11.42 -16.12 19.90
CA SER A 92 11.95 -14.95 19.20
C SER A 92 11.64 -15.03 17.71
N VAL A 93 11.48 -13.88 17.05
CA VAL A 93 11.23 -13.81 15.61
C VAL A 93 11.98 -12.64 14.97
N GLU A 94 12.69 -12.93 13.87
CA GLU A 94 13.41 -11.95 13.06
C GLU A 94 13.37 -12.34 11.59
N VAL A 95 13.17 -11.37 10.68
CA VAL A 95 13.21 -11.62 9.24
C VAL A 95 14.64 -11.52 8.75
N PHE A 96 15.13 -12.54 8.04
CA PHE A 96 16.49 -12.61 7.53
C PHE A 96 16.60 -12.03 6.11
N SER A 97 15.74 -12.49 5.21
CA SER A 97 15.72 -12.05 3.82
C SER A 97 14.37 -12.30 3.17
N ILE A 98 14.04 -11.49 2.17
CA ILE A 98 12.88 -11.69 1.31
C ILE A 98 13.37 -11.60 -0.14
N ASP A 99 13.16 -12.65 -0.91
CA ASP A 99 13.55 -12.72 -2.32
C ASP A 99 12.48 -13.46 -3.12
N GLY A 100 12.02 -12.87 -4.23
CA GLY A 100 11.11 -13.56 -5.16
C GLY A 100 9.79 -14.10 -4.57
N GLY A 101 9.29 -13.54 -3.46
CA GLY A 101 8.10 -14.04 -2.76
C GLY A 101 8.38 -15.15 -1.73
N GLU A 102 9.65 -15.50 -1.51
CA GLU A 102 10.10 -16.32 -0.40
C GLU A 102 10.59 -15.45 0.76
N CYS A 103 10.01 -15.65 1.94
CA CYS A 103 10.38 -14.95 3.16
C CYS A 103 11.04 -15.92 4.13
N VAL A 104 12.31 -15.66 4.45
CA VAL A 104 13.09 -16.44 5.41
C VAL A 104 13.03 -15.72 6.75
N VAL A 105 12.46 -16.41 7.74
CA VAL A 105 12.29 -15.88 9.09
C VAL A 105 13.02 -16.79 10.06
N ASN A 106 13.90 -16.20 10.87
CA ASN A 106 14.47 -16.88 12.02
C ASN A 106 13.43 -16.85 13.15
N TYR A 107 12.95 -18.03 13.53
CA TYR A 107 11.95 -18.21 14.56
C TYR A 107 12.35 -19.32 15.51
N THR A 108 12.36 -18.98 16.80
CA THR A 108 12.56 -19.92 17.89
C THR A 108 11.31 -19.90 18.76
N GLY A 109 10.77 -21.06 19.11
CA GLY A 109 9.60 -21.16 19.99
C GLY A 109 8.69 -22.34 19.64
N PRO A 110 7.54 -22.48 20.31
CA PRO A 110 6.61 -23.57 20.07
C PRO A 110 5.99 -23.52 18.65
N GLU A 111 5.75 -24.69 18.05
CA GLU A 111 5.19 -24.81 16.70
C GLU A 111 3.81 -24.13 16.57
N SER A 112 3.01 -24.15 17.64
CA SER A 112 1.69 -23.49 17.70
C SER A 112 1.76 -21.99 17.43
N ILE A 113 2.88 -21.33 17.78
CA ILE A 113 3.08 -19.90 17.53
C ILE A 113 3.72 -19.69 16.14
N GLY A 114 4.57 -20.62 15.68
CA GLY A 114 5.17 -20.58 14.34
C GLY A 114 4.12 -20.59 13.22
N SER A 115 3.06 -21.40 13.35
CA SER A 115 1.94 -21.40 12.39
C SER A 115 1.19 -20.07 12.38
N GLY A 116 0.99 -19.44 13.54
CA GLY A 116 0.38 -18.12 13.67
C GLY A 116 1.19 -17.01 13.01
N ILE A 117 2.53 -17.04 13.14
CA ILE A 117 3.43 -16.07 12.49
C ILE A 117 3.33 -16.19 10.97
N LYS A 118 3.33 -17.41 10.42
CA LYS A 118 3.15 -17.63 8.98
C LYS A 118 1.83 -17.05 8.48
N ALA A 119 0.74 -17.28 9.22
CA ALA A 119 -0.57 -16.76 8.86
C ALA A 119 -0.60 -15.22 8.89
N ALA A 120 -0.04 -14.59 9.93
CA ALA A 120 0.00 -13.14 10.06
C ALA A 120 0.79 -12.47 8.93
N ILE A 121 1.95 -13.02 8.57
CA ILE A 121 2.76 -12.52 7.47
C ILE A 121 2.00 -12.67 6.14
N LYS A 122 1.41 -13.84 5.87
CA LYS A 122 0.69 -14.08 4.61
C LYS A 122 -0.58 -13.24 4.47
N GLU A 123 -1.28 -12.96 5.56
CA GLU A 123 -2.46 -12.10 5.58
C GLU A 123 -2.10 -10.65 5.25
N LYS A 124 -0.97 -10.16 5.77
CA LYS A 124 -0.55 -8.77 5.58
C LYS A 124 0.21 -8.54 4.28
N PHE A 125 0.94 -9.55 3.82
CA PHE A 125 1.83 -9.52 2.66
C PHE A 125 1.44 -10.65 1.69
N PRO A 126 0.38 -10.45 0.87
CA PRO A 126 -0.11 -11.47 -0.04
C PRO A 126 0.89 -11.84 -1.15
N ASP A 127 1.89 -10.98 -1.40
CA ASP A 127 2.98 -11.21 -2.35
C ASP A 127 3.99 -12.26 -1.87
N ILE A 128 4.00 -12.59 -0.57
CA ILE A 128 4.81 -13.68 -0.03
C ILE A 128 4.07 -15.01 -0.25
N THR A 129 4.58 -15.80 -1.19
CA THR A 129 4.06 -17.13 -1.51
C THR A 129 4.60 -18.22 -0.57
N ASN A 130 5.86 -18.10 -0.14
CA ASN A 130 6.53 -19.10 0.70
C ASN A 130 7.13 -18.46 1.96
N ILE A 131 6.95 -19.11 3.11
CA ILE A 131 7.51 -18.66 4.39
C ILE A 131 8.28 -19.80 5.02
N LEU A 132 9.60 -19.64 5.06
CA LEU A 132 10.52 -20.58 5.67
C LEU A 132 10.83 -20.13 7.09
N LEU A 133 10.49 -20.96 8.08
CA LEU A 133 10.93 -20.75 9.46
C LEU A 133 12.23 -21.53 9.66
N THR A 134 13.28 -20.80 10.00
CA THR A 134 14.60 -21.33 10.39
C THR A 134 14.77 -21.18 11.89
N SER A 135 15.62 -22.00 12.52
CA SER A 135 15.81 -22.04 13.98
C SER A 135 17.28 -21.99 14.35
#